data_AF-A0A966MDK3-F1
#
_entry.id   AF-A0A966MDK3-F1
#
_cell.length_a   1.000
_cell.length_b   1.000
_cell.length_c   1.000
_cell.angle_alpha   90.00
_cell.angle_beta   90.00
_cell.angle_gamma   90.00
#
_symmetry.space_group_name_H-M   'P 1'
#
loop_
_entity.id
_entity.type
_entity.pdbx_description
1 polymer ?
#
loop_
_entity_poly.entity_id
_entity_poly.type
_entity_poly.pdbx_seq_one_letter_code
_entity_poly.pdbx_strand_id
1 'polypeptide(L)' 'MSILINKDTKIIVQGLTGKTGTFHTEQALAYHGTQMVAGTHPKK' A
#
# COMPACT_ATOMS: atom_id res chain seq x y z
N MET A 1 0.67 8.70 18.92
CA MET A 1 -0.63 7.99 18.86
C MET A 1 -1.38 8.54 17.67
N SER A 2 -1.85 7.68 16.77
CA SER A 2 -2.67 8.06 15.61
C SER A 2 -4.06 7.46 15.77
N ILE A 3 -5.07 8.07 15.17
CA ILE A 3 -6.49 7.71 15.40
C ILE A 3 -6.90 6.47 14.59
N LEU A 4 -6.45 6.35 13.33
CA LEU A 4 -6.91 5.31 12.41
C LEU A 4 -5.81 4.36 11.93
N ILE A 5 -4.60 4.87 11.67
CA ILE A 5 -3.50 4.11 11.06
C ILE A 5 -2.20 4.37 11.80
N ASN A 6 -1.43 3.32 12.06
CA ASN A 6 -0.17 3.36 12.79
C ASN A 6 0.89 2.46 12.11
N LYS A 7 2.08 2.36 12.70
CA LYS A 7 3.19 1.54 12.18
C LYS A 7 2.88 0.03 12.05
N ASP A 8 1.89 -0.47 12.79
CA ASP A 8 1.49 -1.88 12.81
C ASP A 8 0.31 -2.14 11.84
N THR A 9 -0.13 -1.11 11.12
CA THR A 9 -1.25 -1.21 10.17
C THR A 9 -0.80 -1.92 8.91
N LYS A 10 -1.46 -3.05 8.62
CA LYS A 10 -1.26 -3.83 7.40
C LYS A 10 -2.15 -3.30 6.28
N ILE A 11 -1.53 -2.91 5.17
CA ILE A 11 -2.21 -2.24 4.06
C ILE A 11 -2.24 -3.16 2.85
N ILE A 12 -3.39 -3.18 2.17
CA ILE A 12 -3.55 -3.82 0.87
C ILE A 12 -3.90 -2.77 -0.19
N VAL A 13 -3.41 -2.96 -1.41
CA VAL A 13 -3.68 -2.05 -2.53
C VAL A 13 -4.49 -2.76 -3.61
N GLN A 14 -5.70 -2.27 -3.86
CA GLN A 14 -6.51 -2.69 -5.00
C GLN A 14 -6.09 -1.89 -6.25
N GLY A 15 -5.86 -2.57 -7.37
CA GLY A 15 -5.25 -1.99 -8.57
C GLY A 15 -3.73 -1.90 -8.53
N LEU A 16 -3.05 -2.72 -7.70
CA LEU A 16 -1.59 -2.62 -7.47
C LEU A 16 -0.78 -2.63 -8.78
N THR A 17 -1.11 -3.50 -9.73
CA THR A 17 -0.40 -3.63 -11.02
C THR A 17 -0.77 -2.56 -12.06
N GLY A 18 -1.55 -1.55 -11.68
CA GLY A 18 -1.79 -0.35 -12.49
C GLY A 18 -0.70 0.70 -12.28
N LYS A 19 -0.50 1.60 -13.25
CA LYS A 19 0.55 2.64 -13.23
C LYS A 19 0.58 3.45 -11.92
N THR A 20 -0.59 3.93 -11.50
CA THR A 20 -0.75 4.74 -10.27
C THR A 20 -0.64 3.89 -9.01
N GLY A 21 -1.19 2.68 -9.03
CA GLY A 21 -1.13 1.75 -7.90
C GLY A 21 0.31 1.35 -7.57
N THR A 22 1.10 1.01 -8.58
CA THR A 22 2.52 0.68 -8.43
C THR A 22 3.30 1.89 -7.90
N PHE A 23 3.15 3.06 -8.54
CA PHE A 23 3.87 4.28 -8.14
C PHE A 23 3.64 4.67 -6.67
N HIS A 24 2.39 4.73 -6.21
CA HIS A 24 2.12 5.10 -4.82
C HIS A 24 2.51 4.01 -3.82
N THR A 25 2.44 2.73 -4.21
CA THR A 25 2.86 1.63 -3.33
C THR A 25 4.36 1.67 -3.10
N GLU A 26 5.17 1.95 -4.13
CA GLU A 26 6.62 2.13 -4.01
C GLU A 26 6.97 3.30 -3.10
N GLN A 27 6.31 4.44 -3.27
CA GLN A 27 6.52 5.61 -2.41
C GLN A 27 6.10 5.33 -0.96
N ALA A 28 5.00 4.62 -0.74
CA ALA A 28 4.56 4.27 0.62
C ALA A 28 5.50 3.27 1.30
N LEU A 29 6.02 2.28 0.57
CA LEU A 29 7.06 1.37 1.07
C LEU A 29 8.33 2.13 1.47
N ALA A 30 8.76 3.09 0.66
CA ALA A 30 9.90 3.97 0.96
C ALA A 30 9.63 4.90 2.15
N TYR A 31 8.36 5.26 2.39
CA TYR A 31 7.96 6.12 3.48
C TYR A 31 7.93 5.37 4.82
N HIS A 32 9.07 5.39 5.50
CA HIS A 32 9.27 4.86 6.85
C HIS A 32 8.80 3.39 7.04
N GLY A 33 8.86 2.59 5.97
CA GLY A 33 8.55 1.16 6.04
C GLY A 33 7.07 0.84 6.23
N THR A 34 6.18 1.59 5.57
CA THR A 34 4.74 1.28 5.57
C THR A 34 4.50 -0.17 5.19
N GLN A 35 3.70 -0.89 5.99
CA GLN A 35 3.50 -2.34 5.84
C GLN A 35 2.50 -2.67 4.73
N MET A 36 2.96 -2.67 3.48
CA MET A 36 2.20 -3.19 2.34
C MET A 36 2.27 -4.72 2.31
N VAL A 37 1.14 -5.40 2.52
CA VAL A 37 1.10 -6.87 2.69
C VAL A 37 0.56 -7.63 1.48
N ALA A 38 -0.26 -7.00 0.65
CA ALA A 38 -0.80 -7.61 -0.56
C ALA A 38 -1.33 -6.57 -1.54
N GLY A 39 -1.56 -6.98 -2.79
CA GLY A 39 -2.34 -6.21 -3.74
C GLY A 39 -3.18 -7.10 -4.64
N THR A 40 -4.29 -6.57 -5.14
CA THR A 40 -5.22 -7.29 -6.01
C THR A 40 -5.47 -6.47 -7.26
N HIS A 41 -5.66 -7.08 -8.42
CA HIS A 41 -6.12 -6.38 -9.62
C HIS A 41 -7.17 -7.22 -10.36
N PRO A 42 -8.47 -7.16 -10.01
CA PRO A 42 -9.47 -8.12 -10.52
C PRO A 42 -9.63 -8.19 -12.04
N LYS A 43 -9.21 -7.15 -12.77
CA LYS A 43 -9.27 -7.06 -14.24
C LYS A 43 -7.99 -7.51 -14.95
N LYS A 44 -6.91 -7.83 -14.23
CA LYS A 44 -5.62 -8.27 -14.77
C LYS A 44 -5.10 -9.48 -14.02
#